data_AF-U4QHU3-F1
#
_entry.id   AF-U4QHU3-F1
#
_cell.length_a   1.000
_cell.length_b   1.000
_cell.length_c   1.000
_cell.angle_alpha   90.00
_cell.angle_beta   90.00
_cell.angle_gamma   90.00
#
_symmetry.space_group_name_H-M   'P 1'
#
loop_
_entity.id
_entity.type
_entity.pdbx_description
1 polymer ?
#
loop_
_entity_poly.entity_id
_entity_poly.type
_entity_poly.pdbx_seq_one_letter_code
_entity_poly.pdbx_strand_id
1 'polypeptide(L)'
;MFSLLKASLKTNFARKETYIFLAFSLFPLMIILVSLFKTNFMQLSATKGSMDCITFFEAMTYSQFQLTLPLIVIIYLAATSVHDEIKEGIVYIYKDISRDKVINSKILSLLLIYALYVGLTFVFSVITYYVNIIRMPYASKTFLPTTTSNLVYALFTIIAVVLTVILIIVLSVALATKFNNGVTILVSVIFTLVNFITPQLQSIKYIFQISYANFYEKMGSVNALLIMLVLFAIYAFVFSYLAHYWFKRVEY
;
A
#
# COMPACT_ATOMS: atom_id res chain seq x y z
N MET A 1 18.18 17.43 -4.13
CA MET A 1 17.24 16.33 -3.77
C MET A 1 15.87 16.56 -4.40
N PHE A 2 15.26 17.74 -4.20
CA PHE A 2 13.94 18.06 -4.77
C PHE A 2 13.88 18.00 -6.31
N SER A 3 14.93 18.46 -7.01
CA SER A 3 15.02 18.35 -8.47
C SER A 3 15.02 16.91 -8.98
N LEU A 4 15.76 16.02 -8.32
CA LEU A 4 15.80 14.58 -8.63
C LEU A 4 14.47 13.89 -8.33
N LEU A 5 13.85 14.23 -7.21
CA LEU A 5 12.51 13.74 -6.88
C LEU A 5 11.50 14.14 -7.95
N LYS A 6 11.50 15.40 -8.38
CA LYS A 6 10.61 15.90 -9.43
C LYS A 6 10.84 15.18 -10.76
N ALA A 7 12.10 14.92 -11.12
CA ALA A 7 12.44 14.16 -12.32
C ALA A 7 11.94 12.71 -12.23
N SER A 8 12.29 12.00 -11.15
CA SER A 8 11.84 10.62 -10.89
C SER A 8 10.31 10.50 -10.85
N LEU A 9 9.62 11.50 -10.28
CA LEU A 9 8.17 11.55 -10.23
C LEU A 9 7.57 11.78 -11.62
N LYS A 10 8.13 12.70 -12.41
CA LYS A 10 7.70 12.94 -13.80
C LYS A 10 7.87 11.69 -14.66
N THR A 11 9.00 10.99 -14.53
CA THR A 11 9.24 9.74 -15.26
C THR A 11 8.24 8.66 -14.86
N ASN A 12 7.98 8.49 -13.56
CA ASN A 12 6.99 7.51 -13.11
C ASN A 12 5.57 7.89 -13.52
N PHE A 13 5.17 9.17 -13.52
CA PHE A 13 3.85 9.57 -14.03
C PHE A 13 3.68 9.36 -15.54
N ALA A 14 4.77 9.38 -16.32
CA ALA A 14 4.69 9.09 -17.76
C ALA A 14 4.45 7.60 -18.05
N ARG A 15 4.69 6.71 -17.08
CA ARG A 15 4.51 5.26 -17.20
C ARG A 15 3.04 4.87 -17.14
N LYS A 16 2.60 3.99 -18.05
CA LYS A 16 1.20 3.53 -18.16
C LYS A 16 0.73 2.83 -16.88
N GLU A 17 1.65 2.13 -16.23
CA GLU A 17 1.48 1.39 -14.99
C GLU A 17 0.99 2.30 -13.86
N THR A 18 1.46 3.55 -13.80
CA THR A 18 1.01 4.53 -12.80
C THR A 18 -0.47 4.86 -12.98
N TYR A 19 -0.93 5.05 -14.21
CA TYR A 19 -2.35 5.31 -14.47
C TYR A 19 -3.22 4.09 -14.17
N ILE A 20 -2.75 2.87 -14.51
CA ILE A 20 -3.44 1.62 -14.16
C ILE A 20 -3.54 1.49 -12.63
N PHE A 21 -2.45 1.75 -11.92
CA PHE A 21 -2.43 1.71 -10.45
C PHE A 21 -3.41 2.71 -9.85
N LEU A 22 -3.39 3.96 -10.32
CA LEU A 22 -4.32 4.99 -9.87
C LEU A 22 -5.77 4.68 -10.24
N ALA A 23 -6.03 3.98 -11.35
CA ALA A 23 -7.39 3.56 -11.69
C ALA A 23 -8.01 2.63 -10.64
N PHE A 24 -7.22 1.81 -9.94
CA PHE A 24 -7.71 1.00 -8.83
C PHE A 24 -8.20 1.83 -7.63
N SER A 25 -7.81 3.10 -7.52
CA SER A 25 -8.37 3.99 -6.48
C SER A 25 -9.87 4.25 -6.68
N LEU A 26 -10.39 4.05 -7.90
CA LEU A 26 -11.82 4.13 -8.23
C LEU A 26 -12.64 2.96 -7.67
N PHE A 27 -11.99 1.95 -7.06
CA PHE A 27 -12.66 0.77 -6.52
C PHE A 27 -13.87 1.07 -5.62
N PRO A 28 -13.86 2.06 -4.70
CA PRO A 28 -15.05 2.39 -3.91
C PRO A 28 -16.27 2.76 -4.77
N LEU A 29 -16.06 3.46 -5.89
CA LEU A 29 -17.14 3.87 -6.80
C LEU A 29 -17.81 2.67 -7.48
N MET A 30 -17.11 1.53 -7.59
CA MET A 30 -17.71 0.31 -8.15
C MET A 30 -18.93 -0.14 -7.36
N ILE A 31 -19.01 0.15 -6.06
CA ILE A 31 -20.20 -0.18 -5.26
C ILE A 31 -21.43 0.57 -5.76
N ILE A 32 -21.27 1.82 -6.20
CA ILE A 32 -22.38 2.58 -6.81
C ILE A 32 -22.86 1.87 -8.07
N LEU A 33 -21.93 1.46 -8.95
CA LEU A 33 -22.27 0.76 -10.19
C LEU A 33 -22.95 -0.58 -9.91
N VAL A 34 -22.39 -1.37 -8.99
CA VAL A 34 -22.93 -2.67 -8.60
C VAL A 34 -24.30 -2.53 -7.95
N SER A 35 -24.55 -1.46 -7.18
CA SER A 35 -25.88 -1.22 -6.59
C SER A 35 -27.00 -1.01 -7.63
N LEU A 36 -26.66 -0.68 -8.88
CA LEU A 36 -27.61 -0.61 -9.99
C LEU A 36 -28.01 -2.00 -10.51
N PHE A 37 -27.20 -3.02 -10.25
CA PHE A 37 -27.43 -4.39 -10.70
C PHE A 37 -27.83 -5.27 -9.51
N LYS A 38 -28.90 -6.06 -9.65
CA LYS A 38 -29.31 -7.04 -8.62
C LYS A 38 -28.35 -8.25 -8.61
N THR A 39 -27.12 -8.05 -8.17
CA THR A 39 -26.07 -9.08 -8.15
C THR A 39 -25.60 -9.36 -6.73
N ASN A 40 -25.03 -10.55 -6.52
CA ASN A 40 -24.39 -10.94 -5.25
C ASN A 40 -22.93 -10.48 -5.16
N PHE A 41 -22.47 -9.69 -6.13
CA PHE A 41 -21.11 -9.18 -6.17
C PHE A 41 -20.98 -7.97 -5.24
N MET A 42 -19.90 -7.88 -4.45
CA MET A 42 -19.63 -6.75 -3.54
C MET A 42 -20.80 -6.30 -2.64
N GLN A 43 -21.62 -7.24 -2.15
CA GLN A 43 -22.66 -6.90 -1.18
C GLN A 43 -22.03 -6.59 0.18
N LEU A 44 -22.22 -5.36 0.65
CA LEU A 44 -21.84 -4.97 2.00
C LEU A 44 -22.90 -5.51 2.97
N SER A 45 -22.47 -6.41 3.85
CA SER A 45 -23.29 -6.91 4.95
C SER A 45 -22.72 -6.34 6.25
N ALA A 46 -23.42 -5.39 6.83
CA ALA A 46 -23.05 -4.79 8.11
C ALA A 46 -24.26 -4.77 9.05
N THR A 47 -23.99 -4.80 10.35
CA THR A 47 -25.02 -4.65 11.38
C THR A 47 -25.74 -3.31 11.20
N LYS A 48 -27.04 -3.26 11.51
CA LYS A 48 -27.83 -2.03 11.36
C LYS A 48 -27.16 -0.87 12.11
N GLY A 49 -26.95 0.24 11.40
CA GLY A 49 -26.33 1.45 11.94
C GLY A 49 -24.85 1.36 12.32
N SER A 50 -24.11 0.30 11.95
CA SER A 50 -22.72 0.12 12.36
C SER A 50 -21.68 0.66 11.38
N MET A 51 -22.06 1.00 10.14
CA MET A 51 -21.12 1.42 9.11
C MET A 51 -21.04 2.95 9.00
N ASP A 52 -20.01 3.53 9.60
CA ASP A 52 -19.59 4.92 9.42
C ASP A 52 -18.63 5.09 8.22
N CYS A 53 -18.31 6.33 7.87
CA CYS A 53 -17.48 6.64 6.71
C CYS A 53 -16.04 6.13 6.85
N ILE A 54 -15.45 6.15 8.06
CA ILE A 54 -14.08 5.67 8.29
C ILE A 54 -14.03 4.15 8.26
N THR A 55 -14.99 3.46 8.88
CA THR A 55 -15.12 2.00 8.79
C THR A 55 -15.34 1.56 7.34
N PHE A 56 -16.09 2.33 6.54
CA PHE A 56 -16.21 2.06 5.11
C PHE A 56 -14.88 2.23 4.36
N PHE A 57 -14.14 3.31 4.63
CA PHE A 57 -12.82 3.53 4.04
C PHE A 57 -11.80 2.45 4.44
N GLU A 58 -11.83 2.00 5.69
CA GLU A 58 -11.04 0.86 6.16
C GLU A 58 -11.37 -0.41 5.37
N ALA A 59 -12.65 -0.76 5.26
CA ALA A 59 -13.09 -1.93 4.50
C ALA A 59 -12.65 -1.86 3.03
N MET A 60 -12.72 -0.67 2.39
CA MET A 60 -12.24 -0.49 1.02
C MET A 60 -10.73 -0.65 0.90
N THR A 61 -9.97 -0.06 1.82
CA THR A 61 -8.50 -0.15 1.85
C THR A 61 -8.04 -1.60 2.05
N TYR A 62 -8.66 -2.30 2.99
CA TYR A 62 -8.39 -3.71 3.25
C TYR A 62 -8.79 -4.60 2.07
N SER A 63 -9.96 -4.36 1.45
CA SER A 63 -10.40 -5.10 0.25
C SER A 63 -9.45 -4.92 -0.93
N GLN A 64 -8.98 -3.69 -1.18
CA GLN A 64 -7.99 -3.42 -2.23
C GLN A 64 -6.65 -4.12 -1.96
N PHE A 65 -6.24 -4.21 -0.69
CA PHE A 65 -5.06 -4.98 -0.30
C PHE A 65 -5.25 -6.48 -0.60
N GLN A 66 -6.43 -7.05 -0.28
CA GLN A 66 -6.75 -8.46 -0.56
C GLN A 66 -6.81 -8.79 -2.06
N LEU A 67 -7.34 -7.88 -2.88
CA LEU A 67 -7.44 -8.07 -4.34
C LEU A 67 -6.08 -8.34 -4.99
N THR A 68 -4.97 -7.98 -4.37
CA THR A 68 -3.56 -8.21 -4.78
C THR A 68 -3.17 -7.54 -6.11
N LEU A 69 -4.10 -7.34 -7.06
CA LEU A 69 -3.89 -6.68 -8.35
C LEU A 69 -3.28 -5.27 -8.21
N PRO A 70 -3.79 -4.34 -7.37
CA PRO A 70 -3.17 -3.04 -7.20
C PRO A 70 -1.71 -3.17 -6.71
N LEU A 71 -1.44 -4.15 -5.84
CA LEU A 71 -0.11 -4.42 -5.31
C LEU A 71 0.84 -4.92 -6.41
N ILE A 72 0.38 -5.83 -7.27
CA ILE A 72 1.18 -6.32 -8.40
C ILE A 72 1.56 -5.17 -9.32
N VAL A 73 0.64 -4.23 -9.61
CA VAL A 73 0.94 -3.09 -10.48
C VAL A 73 1.98 -2.16 -9.88
N ILE A 74 1.90 -1.83 -8.57
CA ILE A 74 2.91 -0.97 -7.93
C ILE A 74 4.26 -1.69 -7.78
N ILE A 75 4.28 -3.01 -7.56
CA ILE A 75 5.49 -3.84 -7.59
C ILE A 75 6.12 -3.81 -8.99
N TYR A 76 5.31 -3.95 -10.03
CA TYR A 76 5.77 -3.89 -11.42
C TYR A 76 6.32 -2.51 -11.80
N LEU A 77 5.65 -1.43 -11.37
CA LEU A 77 6.16 -0.07 -11.52
C LEU A 77 7.50 0.11 -10.78
N ALA A 78 7.63 -0.42 -9.56
CA ALA A 78 8.89 -0.39 -8.82
C ALA A 78 10.01 -1.15 -9.54
N ALA A 79 9.71 -2.34 -10.07
CA ALA A 79 10.67 -3.14 -10.83
C ALA A 79 11.17 -2.40 -12.09
N THR A 80 10.25 -1.95 -12.93
CA THR A 80 10.58 -1.28 -14.22
C THR A 80 11.20 0.11 -14.03
N SER A 81 10.82 0.85 -12.99
CA SER A 81 11.42 2.18 -12.69
C SER A 81 12.86 2.11 -12.18
N VAL A 82 13.33 0.93 -11.80
CA VAL A 82 14.69 0.73 -11.26
C VAL A 82 15.51 -0.14 -12.20
N HIS A 83 15.05 -1.35 -12.47
CA HIS A 83 15.81 -2.35 -13.22
C HIS A 83 15.98 -1.97 -14.70
N ASP A 84 14.94 -1.46 -15.35
CA ASP A 84 15.04 -1.09 -16.78
C ASP A 84 16.02 0.08 -16.96
N GLU A 85 16.02 1.05 -16.05
CA GLU A 85 16.99 2.15 -16.10
C GLU A 85 18.43 1.70 -15.87
N ILE A 86 18.64 0.68 -15.03
CA ILE A 86 19.96 0.05 -14.84
C ILE A 86 20.36 -0.67 -16.13
N LYS A 87 19.46 -1.47 -16.70
CA LYS A 87 19.70 -2.26 -17.91
C LYS A 87 19.97 -1.40 -19.14
N GLU A 88 19.26 -0.27 -19.27
CA GLU A 88 19.40 0.69 -20.37
C GLU A 88 20.61 1.62 -20.20
N GLY A 89 21.36 1.52 -19.09
CA GLY A 89 22.50 2.38 -18.82
C GLY A 89 22.12 3.84 -18.55
N ILE A 90 20.86 4.15 -18.27
CA ILE A 90 20.42 5.51 -17.89
C ILE A 90 21.12 5.95 -16.59
N VAL A 91 21.50 4.99 -15.75
CA VAL A 91 22.27 5.23 -14.51
C VAL A 91 23.60 5.95 -14.76
N TYR A 92 24.20 5.80 -15.96
CA TYR A 92 25.42 6.50 -16.35
C TYR A 92 25.26 8.02 -16.43
N ILE A 93 24.05 8.50 -16.75
CA ILE A 93 23.75 9.93 -16.84
C ILE A 93 23.86 10.59 -15.45
N TYR A 94 23.72 9.80 -14.37
CA TYR A 94 23.83 10.27 -13.00
C TYR A 94 25.26 10.18 -12.42
N LYS A 95 26.30 10.06 -13.25
CA LYS A 95 27.69 9.87 -12.77
C LYS A 95 28.18 10.90 -11.75
N ASP A 96 27.69 12.14 -11.84
CA ASP A 96 28.09 13.26 -10.97
C ASP A 96 27.17 13.41 -9.74
N ILE A 97 26.16 12.54 -9.59
CA ILE A 97 25.17 12.56 -8.52
C ILE A 97 25.43 11.39 -7.58
N SER A 98 25.38 11.64 -6.26
CA SER A 98 25.55 10.57 -5.29
C SER A 98 24.46 9.50 -5.45
N ARG A 99 24.88 8.24 -5.61
CA ARG A 99 24.00 7.07 -5.80
C ARG A 99 22.89 6.98 -4.74
N ASP A 100 23.21 7.34 -3.49
CA ASP A 100 22.26 7.39 -2.38
C ASP A 100 21.12 8.39 -2.61
N LYS A 101 21.38 9.53 -3.26
CA LYS A 101 20.33 10.52 -3.57
C LYS A 101 19.43 10.03 -4.70
N VAL A 102 19.98 9.29 -5.67
CA VAL A 102 19.23 8.72 -6.79
C VAL A 102 18.25 7.68 -6.28
N ILE A 103 18.72 6.67 -5.54
CA ILE A 103 17.86 5.59 -5.03
C ILE A 103 16.80 6.12 -4.04
N ASN A 104 17.16 7.06 -3.16
CA ASN A 104 16.18 7.70 -2.27
C ASN A 104 15.12 8.49 -3.06
N SER A 105 15.49 9.16 -4.15
CA SER A 105 14.50 9.83 -5.00
C SER A 105 13.53 8.86 -5.66
N LYS A 106 14.00 7.65 -6.03
CA LYS A 106 13.17 6.60 -6.63
C LYS A 106 12.19 6.02 -5.61
N ILE A 107 12.67 5.66 -4.42
CA ILE A 107 11.83 5.20 -3.32
C ILE A 107 10.78 6.27 -2.99
N LEU A 108 11.20 7.52 -2.78
CA LEU A 108 10.29 8.60 -2.42
C LEU A 108 9.27 8.91 -3.52
N SER A 109 9.66 8.82 -4.81
CA SER A 109 8.74 8.96 -5.94
C SER A 109 7.62 7.91 -5.92
N LEU A 110 7.96 6.64 -5.71
CA LEU A 110 6.98 5.54 -5.61
C LEU A 110 6.09 5.70 -4.37
N LEU A 111 6.65 6.14 -3.25
CA LEU A 111 5.89 6.42 -2.03
C LEU A 111 4.90 7.57 -2.22
N LEU A 112 5.25 8.61 -2.99
CA LEU A 112 4.33 9.70 -3.32
C LEU A 112 3.19 9.24 -4.23
N ILE A 113 3.47 8.35 -5.20
CA ILE A 113 2.42 7.75 -6.04
C ILE A 113 1.48 6.91 -5.18
N TYR A 114 2.01 6.12 -4.23
CA TYR A 114 1.18 5.38 -3.28
C TYR A 114 0.37 6.30 -2.36
N ALA A 115 0.96 7.38 -1.86
CA ALA A 115 0.24 8.37 -1.04
C ALA A 115 -0.92 9.02 -1.82
N LEU A 116 -0.70 9.33 -3.11
CA LEU A 116 -1.74 9.83 -4.00
C LEU A 116 -2.86 8.79 -4.19
N TYR A 117 -2.50 7.51 -4.39
CA TYR A 117 -3.45 6.41 -4.48
C TYR A 117 -4.34 6.31 -3.23
N VAL A 118 -3.74 6.32 -2.03
CA VAL A 118 -4.49 6.27 -0.76
C VAL A 118 -5.39 7.49 -0.60
N GLY A 119 -4.89 8.69 -0.94
CA GLY A 119 -5.67 9.92 -0.90
C GLY A 119 -6.88 9.89 -1.84
N LEU A 120 -6.70 9.39 -3.07
CA LEU A 120 -7.80 9.23 -4.02
C LEU A 120 -8.81 8.18 -3.56
N THR A 121 -8.35 7.02 -3.06
CA THR A 121 -9.24 6.00 -2.48
C THR A 121 -10.07 6.59 -1.34
N PHE A 122 -9.46 7.42 -0.48
CA PHE A 122 -10.18 8.10 0.59
C PHE A 122 -11.27 9.03 0.04
N VAL A 123 -10.94 9.91 -0.92
CA VAL A 123 -11.90 10.82 -1.55
C VAL A 123 -13.05 10.04 -2.19
N PHE A 124 -12.76 8.99 -2.96
CA PHE A 124 -13.78 8.18 -3.61
C PHE A 124 -14.62 7.37 -2.60
N SER A 125 -14.03 6.96 -1.48
CA SER A 125 -14.78 6.31 -0.39
C SER A 125 -15.77 7.27 0.27
N VAL A 126 -15.34 8.51 0.52
CA VAL A 126 -16.21 9.58 1.06
C VAL A 126 -17.36 9.86 0.09
N ILE A 127 -17.07 10.03 -1.21
CA ILE A 127 -18.10 10.26 -2.23
C ILE A 127 -19.10 9.10 -2.25
N THR A 128 -18.61 7.85 -2.29
CA THR A 128 -19.46 6.65 -2.31
C THR A 128 -20.33 6.55 -1.06
N TYR A 129 -19.76 6.87 0.10
CA TYR A 129 -20.48 6.81 1.37
C TYR A 129 -21.69 7.74 1.38
N TYR A 130 -21.49 9.02 1.03
CA TYR A 130 -22.54 10.03 1.07
C TYR A 130 -23.53 9.95 -0.10
N VAL A 131 -23.13 9.43 -1.26
CA VAL A 131 -24.02 9.28 -2.42
C VAL A 131 -24.94 8.06 -2.28
N ASN A 132 -24.39 6.92 -1.84
CA ASN A 132 -25.06 5.62 -1.92
C ASN A 132 -25.27 4.98 -0.54
N ILE A 133 -24.19 4.81 0.24
CA ILE A 133 -24.23 4.02 1.49
C ILE A 133 -25.14 4.66 2.55
N ILE A 134 -25.16 5.99 2.67
CA ILE A 134 -25.97 6.69 3.68
C ILE A 134 -27.47 6.39 3.61
N ARG A 135 -27.95 5.93 2.44
CA ARG A 135 -29.35 5.57 2.19
C ARG A 135 -29.67 4.12 2.60
N MET A 136 -28.66 3.32 2.92
CA MET A 136 -28.80 1.91 3.27
C MET A 136 -29.05 1.73 4.77
N PRO A 137 -29.77 0.66 5.18
CA PRO A 137 -30.20 0.47 6.57
C PRO A 137 -29.06 0.20 7.56
N TYR A 138 -27.86 -0.13 7.06
CA TYR A 138 -26.68 -0.41 7.88
C TYR A 138 -25.77 0.80 8.10
N ALA A 139 -26.05 1.95 7.46
CA ALA A 139 -25.24 3.15 7.61
C ALA A 139 -25.50 3.86 8.95
N SER A 140 -24.43 4.21 9.66
CA SER A 140 -24.46 5.01 10.90
C SER A 140 -24.83 6.48 10.63
N LYS A 141 -24.60 6.97 9.39
CA LYS A 141 -24.72 8.39 8.97
C LYS A 141 -23.75 9.33 9.66
N THR A 142 -22.81 8.80 10.45
CA THR A 142 -21.73 9.54 11.07
C THR A 142 -20.46 9.41 10.25
N PHE A 143 -19.60 10.43 10.30
CA PHE A 143 -18.28 10.34 9.68
C PHE A 143 -17.34 9.42 10.47
N LEU A 144 -17.33 9.57 11.80
CA LEU A 144 -16.57 8.73 12.73
C LEU A 144 -17.45 7.62 13.35
N PRO A 145 -16.86 6.49 13.73
CA PRO A 145 -17.53 5.49 14.56
C PRO A 145 -17.95 6.09 15.91
N THR A 146 -19.14 5.74 16.38
CA THR A 146 -19.65 6.16 17.70
C THR A 146 -18.99 5.38 18.84
N THR A 147 -18.53 4.16 18.56
CA THR A 147 -17.81 3.31 19.51
C THR A 147 -16.31 3.47 19.36
N THR A 148 -15.61 3.71 20.48
CA THR A 148 -14.15 3.86 20.51
C THR A 148 -13.40 2.61 20.04
N SER A 149 -13.91 1.41 20.33
CA SER A 149 -13.34 0.14 19.83
C SER A 149 -13.33 0.06 18.31
N ASN A 150 -14.45 0.38 17.63
CA ASN A 150 -14.54 0.37 16.17
C ASN A 150 -13.58 1.40 15.53
N LEU A 151 -13.44 2.58 16.14
CA LEU A 151 -12.49 3.59 15.70
C LEU A 151 -11.04 3.08 15.81
N VAL A 152 -10.68 2.48 16.93
CA VAL A 152 -9.33 1.94 17.13
C VAL A 152 -9.07 0.82 16.12
N TYR A 153 -10.00 -0.12 15.94
CA TYR A 153 -9.86 -1.17 14.93
C TYR A 153 -9.64 -0.60 13.53
N ALA A 154 -10.52 0.32 13.09
CA ALA A 154 -10.45 0.88 11.75
C ALA A 154 -9.11 1.58 11.47
N LEU A 155 -8.64 2.39 12.44
CA LEU A 155 -7.35 3.06 12.35
C LEU A 155 -6.19 2.06 12.32
N PHE A 156 -6.23 1.01 13.16
CA PHE A 156 -5.19 -0.01 13.19
C PHE A 156 -5.09 -0.74 11.85
N THR A 157 -6.21 -1.17 11.28
CA THR A 157 -6.21 -1.86 9.98
C THR A 157 -5.66 -0.94 8.88
N ILE A 158 -6.11 0.31 8.81
CA ILE A 158 -5.62 1.28 7.81
C ILE A 158 -4.10 1.46 7.93
N ILE A 159 -3.61 1.75 9.14
CA ILE A 159 -2.17 1.97 9.37
C ILE A 159 -1.39 0.69 9.04
N ALA A 160 -1.87 -0.48 9.46
CA ALA A 160 -1.20 -1.75 9.21
C ALA A 160 -1.07 -2.04 7.72
N VAL A 161 -2.16 -1.88 6.95
CA VAL A 161 -2.14 -2.03 5.49
C VAL A 161 -1.16 -1.04 4.87
N VAL A 162 -1.24 0.25 5.23
CA VAL A 162 -0.35 1.30 4.68
C VAL A 162 1.12 0.98 4.93
N LEU A 163 1.49 0.61 6.16
CA LEU A 163 2.87 0.26 6.49
C LEU A 163 3.34 -0.99 5.73
N THR A 164 2.49 -2.02 5.61
CA THR A 164 2.81 -3.23 4.86
C THR A 164 3.05 -2.93 3.38
N VAL A 165 2.22 -2.11 2.74
CA VAL A 165 2.42 -1.74 1.32
C VAL A 165 3.68 -0.91 1.12
N ILE A 166 3.97 0.02 2.04
CA ILE A 166 5.23 0.77 2.01
C ILE A 166 6.43 -0.18 2.05
N LEU A 167 6.42 -1.20 2.92
CA LEU A 167 7.49 -2.20 2.96
C LEU A 167 7.62 -3.00 1.67
N ILE A 168 6.49 -3.39 1.07
CA ILE A 168 6.48 -4.11 -0.21
C ILE A 168 7.10 -3.26 -1.32
N ILE A 169 6.83 -1.95 -1.35
CA ILE A 169 7.44 -1.02 -2.31
C ILE A 169 8.96 -0.96 -2.10
N VAL A 170 9.42 -0.74 -0.87
CA VAL A 170 10.86 -0.65 -0.55
C VAL A 170 11.58 -1.97 -0.85
N LEU A 171 10.97 -3.11 -0.51
CA LEU A 171 11.47 -4.44 -0.87
C LEU A 171 11.59 -4.61 -2.38
N SER A 172 10.56 -4.22 -3.13
CA SER A 172 10.54 -4.35 -4.60
C SER A 172 11.64 -3.50 -5.24
N VAL A 173 11.85 -2.28 -4.74
CA VAL A 173 12.97 -1.44 -5.18
C VAL A 173 14.31 -2.12 -4.87
N ALA A 174 14.49 -2.65 -3.65
CA ALA A 174 15.72 -3.35 -3.29
C ALA A 174 15.99 -4.52 -4.24
N LEU A 175 15.00 -5.39 -4.47
CA LEU A 175 15.15 -6.53 -5.37
C LEU A 175 15.44 -6.09 -6.82
N ALA A 176 14.76 -5.05 -7.32
CA ALA A 176 14.94 -4.53 -8.67
C ALA A 176 16.36 -4.00 -8.95
N THR A 177 17.10 -3.57 -7.91
CA THR A 177 18.49 -3.12 -8.08
C THR A 177 19.44 -4.25 -8.48
N LYS A 178 19.11 -5.51 -8.14
CA LYS A 178 19.99 -6.66 -8.34
C LYS A 178 19.42 -7.70 -9.30
N PHE A 179 18.11 -7.94 -9.23
CA PHE A 179 17.43 -9.00 -9.97
C PHE A 179 16.63 -8.43 -11.13
N ASN A 180 16.29 -9.28 -12.09
CA ASN A 180 15.43 -8.90 -13.20
C ASN A 180 13.99 -8.61 -12.74
N ASN A 181 13.20 -8.02 -13.65
CA ASN A 181 11.80 -7.68 -13.37
C ASN A 181 10.99 -8.91 -12.91
N GLY A 182 11.14 -10.06 -13.58
CA GLY A 182 10.39 -11.28 -13.25
C GLY A 182 10.63 -11.79 -11.83
N VAL A 183 11.89 -11.90 -11.41
CA VAL A 183 12.28 -12.35 -10.06
C VAL A 183 11.84 -11.33 -9.01
N THR A 184 12.01 -10.04 -9.29
CA THR A 184 11.55 -8.96 -8.39
C THR A 184 10.06 -9.06 -8.13
N ILE A 185 9.25 -9.18 -9.18
CA ILE A 185 7.80 -9.30 -9.05
C ILE A 185 7.44 -10.57 -8.29
N LEU A 186 8.00 -11.72 -8.66
CA LEU A 186 7.69 -13.01 -8.05
C LEU A 186 7.97 -13.00 -6.54
N VAL A 187 9.16 -12.55 -6.12
CA VAL A 187 9.53 -12.54 -4.70
C VAL A 187 8.68 -11.54 -3.91
N SER A 188 8.41 -10.35 -4.45
CA SER A 188 7.55 -9.36 -3.80
C SER A 188 6.10 -9.82 -3.68
N VAL A 189 5.57 -10.53 -4.69
CA VAL A 189 4.22 -11.11 -4.64
C VAL A 189 4.14 -12.23 -3.62
N ILE A 190 5.12 -13.14 -3.58
CA ILE A 190 5.18 -14.18 -2.53
C ILE A 190 5.22 -13.54 -1.14
N PHE A 191 6.04 -12.50 -0.95
CA PHE A 191 6.10 -11.76 0.31
C PHE A 191 4.74 -11.15 0.69
N THR A 192 4.01 -10.60 -0.28
CA THR A 192 2.66 -10.05 -0.10
C THR A 192 1.66 -11.13 0.32
N LEU A 193 1.68 -12.30 -0.34
CA LEU A 193 0.81 -13.43 0.00
C LEU A 193 1.09 -13.98 1.40
N VAL A 194 2.38 -14.06 1.79
CA VAL A 194 2.75 -14.45 3.15
C VAL A 194 2.17 -13.44 4.17
N ASN A 195 2.31 -12.14 3.93
CA ASN A 195 1.72 -11.10 4.79
C ASN A 195 0.20 -11.31 4.94
N PHE A 196 -0.50 -11.58 3.83
CA PHE A 196 -1.95 -11.79 3.85
C PHE A 196 -2.39 -13.00 4.70
N ILE A 197 -1.66 -14.12 4.62
CA ILE A 197 -2.01 -15.36 5.34
C ILE A 197 -1.57 -15.31 6.81
N THR A 198 -0.54 -14.52 7.14
CA THR A 198 0.07 -14.53 8.48
C THR A 198 -0.90 -14.29 9.64
N PRO A 199 -1.89 -13.37 9.58
CA PRO A 199 -2.84 -13.19 10.67
C PRO A 199 -3.61 -14.46 11.06
N GLN A 200 -3.70 -15.44 10.16
CA GLN A 200 -4.38 -16.72 10.37
C GLN A 200 -3.47 -17.80 10.99
N LEU A 201 -2.15 -17.59 10.98
CA LEU A 201 -1.16 -18.57 11.46
C LEU A 201 -0.78 -18.30 12.92
N GLN A 202 -0.90 -19.32 13.78
CA GLN A 202 -0.67 -19.18 15.22
C GLN A 202 0.77 -18.79 15.59
N SER A 203 1.77 -19.30 14.87
CA SER A 203 3.19 -19.12 15.23
C SER A 203 3.86 -17.89 14.60
N ILE A 204 3.39 -17.43 13.44
CA ILE A 204 4.07 -16.40 12.62
C ILE A 204 3.36 -15.04 12.74
N LYS A 205 2.18 -14.98 13.35
CA LYS A 205 1.37 -13.75 13.50
C LYS A 205 2.13 -12.52 14.01
N TYR A 206 3.14 -12.68 14.86
CA TYR A 206 3.87 -11.54 15.43
C TYR A 206 4.96 -10.95 14.51
N ILE A 207 5.18 -11.52 13.33
CA ILE A 207 6.27 -11.10 12.44
C ILE A 207 5.85 -9.94 11.54
N PHE A 208 4.56 -9.80 11.23
CA PHE A 208 4.06 -8.84 10.25
C PHE A 208 3.09 -7.82 10.85
N GLN A 209 3.13 -6.59 10.34
CA GLN A 209 2.34 -5.46 10.83
C GLN A 209 0.84 -5.73 10.74
N ILE A 210 0.40 -6.31 9.63
CA ILE A 210 -1.00 -6.60 9.33
C ILE A 210 -1.69 -7.46 10.40
N SER A 211 -0.96 -8.34 11.06
CA SER A 211 -1.52 -9.20 12.11
C SER A 211 -1.90 -8.42 13.36
N TYR A 212 -1.23 -7.31 13.67
CA TYR A 212 -1.48 -6.55 14.90
C TYR A 212 -2.86 -5.88 14.91
N ALA A 213 -3.49 -5.68 13.75
CA ALA A 213 -4.88 -5.25 13.64
C ALA A 213 -5.86 -6.24 14.30
N ASN A 214 -5.51 -7.52 14.42
CA ASN A 214 -6.36 -8.56 15.03
C ASN A 214 -6.02 -8.85 16.51
N PHE A 215 -4.90 -8.34 17.03
CA PHE A 215 -4.40 -8.67 18.37
C PHE A 215 -4.30 -7.46 19.32
N TYR A 216 -4.66 -6.26 18.87
CA TYR A 216 -4.55 -5.04 19.67
C TYR A 216 -5.35 -5.09 20.98
N GLU A 217 -6.51 -5.75 21.01
CA GLU A 217 -7.34 -5.89 22.22
C GLU A 217 -6.68 -6.73 23.32
N LYS A 218 -5.88 -7.74 22.95
CA LYS A 218 -5.24 -8.65 23.91
C LYS A 218 -3.94 -8.09 24.51
N MET A 219 -3.22 -7.26 23.75
CA MET A 219 -1.90 -6.72 24.15
C MET A 219 -1.96 -5.28 24.66
N GLY A 220 -3.11 -4.62 24.52
CA GLY A 220 -3.28 -3.18 24.69
C GLY A 220 -2.94 -2.43 23.41
N SER A 221 -3.79 -1.44 23.07
CA SER A 221 -3.67 -0.66 21.83
C SER A 221 -2.30 0.01 21.68
N VAL A 222 -1.81 0.68 22.72
CA VAL A 222 -0.52 1.39 22.69
C VAL A 222 0.64 0.43 22.39
N ASN A 223 0.70 -0.71 23.07
CA ASN A 223 1.78 -1.69 22.89
C ASN A 223 1.74 -2.29 21.48
N ALA A 224 0.55 -2.63 20.98
CA ALA A 224 0.40 -3.18 19.64
C ALA A 224 0.87 -2.20 18.56
N LEU A 225 0.55 -0.90 18.71
CA LEU A 225 0.99 0.14 17.78
C LEU A 225 2.51 0.33 17.82
N LEU A 226 3.11 0.36 19.02
CA LEU A 226 4.56 0.50 19.16
C LEU A 226 5.31 -0.67 18.51
N ILE A 227 4.87 -1.90 18.75
CA ILE A 227 5.51 -3.08 18.14
C ILE A 227 5.36 -3.04 16.61
N MET A 228 4.19 -2.64 16.11
CA MET A 228 3.96 -2.51 14.67
C MET A 228 4.92 -1.49 14.01
N LEU A 229 5.13 -0.34 14.66
CA LEU A 229 6.07 0.68 14.19
C LEU A 229 7.54 0.23 14.29
N VAL A 230 7.91 -0.47 15.36
CA VAL A 230 9.26 -1.01 15.53
C VAL A 230 9.56 -2.06 14.46
N LEU A 231 8.65 -3.00 14.22
CA LEU A 231 8.80 -3.99 13.15
C LEU A 231 8.90 -3.30 11.78
N PHE A 232 8.04 -2.32 11.50
CA PHE A 232 8.14 -1.52 10.29
C PHE A 232 9.51 -0.86 10.15
N ALA A 233 10.02 -0.21 11.20
CA ALA A 233 11.32 0.45 11.17
C ALA A 233 12.47 -0.54 10.89
N ILE A 234 12.45 -1.72 11.52
CA ILE A 234 13.45 -2.77 11.31
C ILE A 234 13.45 -3.23 9.84
N TYR A 235 12.28 -3.60 9.30
CA TYR A 235 12.18 -4.06 7.91
C TYR A 235 12.51 -2.96 6.91
N ALA A 236 12.01 -1.75 7.13
CA ALA A 236 12.29 -0.61 6.26
C ALA A 236 13.79 -0.29 6.25
N PHE A 237 14.46 -0.37 7.41
CA PHE A 237 15.91 -0.20 7.51
C PHE A 237 16.67 -1.27 6.73
N VAL A 238 16.33 -2.56 6.93
CA VAL A 238 16.98 -3.67 6.23
C VAL A 238 16.81 -3.56 4.71
N PHE A 239 15.58 -3.35 4.23
CA PHE A 239 15.32 -3.27 2.79
C PHE A 239 15.93 -2.02 2.16
N SER A 240 15.87 -0.87 2.84
CA SER A 240 16.52 0.35 2.36
C SER A 240 18.04 0.18 2.33
N TYR A 241 18.63 -0.43 3.36
CA TYR A 241 20.07 -0.71 3.39
C TYR A 241 20.48 -1.61 2.22
N LEU A 242 19.73 -2.69 1.96
CA LEU A 242 19.99 -3.58 0.82
C LEU A 242 19.89 -2.83 -0.52
N ALA A 243 18.86 -2.00 -0.71
CA ALA A 243 18.70 -1.18 -1.90
C ALA A 243 19.91 -0.26 -2.13
N HIS A 244 20.38 0.43 -1.09
CA HIS A 244 21.56 1.31 -1.20
C HIS A 244 22.84 0.53 -1.47
N TYR A 245 23.03 -0.59 -0.75
CA TYR A 245 24.23 -1.42 -0.88
C TYR A 245 24.36 -2.03 -2.27
N TRP A 246 23.28 -2.57 -2.84
CA TRP A 246 23.29 -3.12 -4.19
C TRP A 246 23.34 -2.03 -5.26
N PHE A 247 22.62 -0.92 -5.09
CA PHE A 247 22.68 0.19 -6.05
C PHE A 247 24.08 0.82 -6.14
N LYS A 248 24.84 0.85 -5.03
CA LYS A 248 26.25 1.29 -5.04
C LYS A 248 27.18 0.38 -5.85
N ARG A 249 26.78 -0.88 -6.11
CA ARG A 249 27.58 -1.87 -6.83
C ARG A 249 27.17 -2.05 -8.29
N VAL A 250 26.15 -1.34 -8.74
CA VAL A 250 25.81 -1.30 -10.16
C VAL A 250 26.99 -0.68 -10.89
N GLU A 251 27.62 -1.49 -11.75
CA GLU A 251 28.69 -1.04 -12.63
C GLU A 251 28.11 -0.07 -13.66
N TYR A 252 28.97 0.81 -14.14
CA TYR A 252 28.76 1.46 -15.41
C TYR A 252 28.84 0.34 -16.44
#